data_AF-A0A259EZV6-F1
#
_entry.id   AF-A0A259EZV6-F1
#
_cell.length_a   1.000
_cell.length_b   1.000
_cell.length_c   1.000
_cell.angle_alpha   90.00
_cell.angle_beta   90.00
_cell.angle_gamma   90.00
#
_symmetry.space_group_name_H-M   'P 1'
#
loop_
_entity.id
_entity.type
_entity.pdbx_description
1 polymer ?
#
loop_
_entity_poly.entity_id
_entity_poly.type
_entity_poly.pdbx_seq_one_letter_code
_entity_poly.pdbx_strand_id
1 'polypeptide(L)' 'PEHVARNLFLSPVVSDFGLGVGLYQAARQAARVGYRLELTDNQAGRVSFCLQATDSQPGMPG' A
#
# COMPACT_ATOMS: atom_id res chain seq x y z
N PRO A 1 2.29 16.67 5.03
CA PRO A 1 2.21 15.19 5.10
C PRO A 1 2.12 14.46 3.75
N GLU A 2 1.83 15.14 2.64
CA GLU A 2 1.65 14.52 1.31
C GLU A 2 2.90 13.78 0.77
N HIS A 3 4.11 14.30 1.06
CA HIS A 3 5.35 13.63 0.65
C HIS A 3 5.56 12.28 1.35
N VAL A 4 5.06 12.10 2.58
CA VAL A 4 5.14 10.83 3.31
C VAL A 4 4.24 9.78 2.65
N ALA A 5 3.03 10.19 2.24
CA ALA A 5 2.05 9.32 1.59
C ALA A 5 2.57 8.70 0.28
N ARG A 6 3.32 9.46 -0.52
CA ARG A 6 3.93 8.94 -1.76
C ARG A 6 5.06 7.95 -1.51
N ASN A 7 5.77 8.11 -0.39
CA ASN A 7 6.94 7.28 -0.08
C ASN A 7 6.58 6.01 0.72
N LEU A 8 5.37 5.92 1.29
CA LEU A 8 4.91 4.80 2.12
C LEU A 8 5.06 3.41 1.47
N PHE A 9 5.02 3.33 0.14
CA PHE A 9 5.15 2.08 -0.62
C PHE A 9 6.47 1.94 -1.37
N LEU A 10 7.26 3.02 -1.47
CA LEU A 10 8.51 3.05 -2.24
C LEU A 10 9.75 2.90 -1.36
N SER A 11 9.65 3.30 -0.10
CA SER A 11 10.77 3.27 0.84
C SER A 11 10.28 3.20 2.29
N PRO A 12 11.12 2.71 3.22
CA PRO A 12 10.85 2.86 4.65
C PRO A 12 10.54 4.31 5.00
N VAL A 13 9.43 4.56 5.67
CA VAL A 13 9.09 5.88 6.19
C VAL A 13 9.62 5.98 7.62
N VAL A 14 10.30 7.06 7.97
CA VAL A 14 10.72 7.30 9.36
C VAL A 14 9.47 7.46 10.22
N SER A 15 9.32 6.64 11.27
CA SER A 15 8.20 6.71 12.21
C SER A 15 8.73 6.95 13.63
N ASP A 16 8.08 7.84 14.38
CA ASP A 16 8.50 8.21 15.74
C ASP A 16 8.36 7.05 16.75
N PHE A 17 7.55 6.04 16.44
CA PHE A 17 7.28 4.90 17.33
C PHE A 17 7.49 3.52 16.67
N GLY A 18 8.23 3.45 15.55
CA GLY A 18 8.58 2.20 14.87
C GLY A 18 9.46 2.41 13.63
N LEU A 19 9.86 1.34 12.94
CA LEU A 19 10.72 1.44 11.74
C LEU A 19 9.98 1.99 10.50
N GLY A 20 8.65 2.15 10.56
CA GLY A 20 7.79 2.57 9.44
C GLY A 20 7.95 1.78 8.13
N VAL A 21 8.39 0.52 8.26
CA VAL A 21 8.53 -0.45 7.16
C VAL A 21 7.29 -1.32 6.95
N GLY A 22 6.33 -1.33 7.89
CA GLY A 22 5.21 -2.27 7.87
C GLY A 22 4.40 -2.18 6.58
N LEU A 23 4.05 -0.96 6.14
CA LEU A 23 3.28 -0.78 4.92
C LEU A 23 4.10 -1.05 3.65
N TYR A 24 5.40 -0.71 3.67
CA TYR A 24 6.33 -1.05 2.60
C TYR A 24 6.42 -2.57 2.42
N GLN A 25 6.57 -3.32 3.51
CA GLN A 25 6.61 -4.79 3.46
C GLN A 25 5.28 -5.37 3.01
N ALA A 26 4.14 -4.83 3.48
CA ALA A 26 2.82 -5.27 3.05
C ALA A 26 2.59 -5.03 1.54
N ALA A 27 2.95 -3.85 1.03
CA ALA A 27 2.87 -3.56 -0.40
C ALA A 27 3.78 -4.47 -1.23
N ARG A 28 5.00 -4.73 -0.75
CA ARG A 28 5.95 -5.61 -1.41
C ARG A 28 5.51 -7.07 -1.38
N GLN A 29 4.87 -7.53 -0.31
CA GLN A 29 4.26 -8.86 -0.22
C GLN A 29 3.08 -8.98 -1.19
N ALA A 30 2.18 -8.00 -1.21
CA ALA A 30 1.08 -7.93 -2.16
C ALA A 30 1.58 -8.01 -3.61
N ALA A 31 2.59 -7.22 -3.96
CA ALA A 31 3.16 -7.20 -5.31
C ALA A 31 3.70 -8.59 -5.73
N ARG A 32 4.26 -9.38 -4.80
CA ARG A 32 4.77 -10.72 -5.08
C ARG A 32 3.67 -11.74 -5.42
N VAL A 33 2.45 -11.51 -4.94
CA VAL A 33 1.28 -12.37 -5.21
C VAL A 33 0.33 -11.75 -6.24
N GLY A 34 0.78 -10.71 -6.96
CA GLY A 34 0.01 -10.08 -8.03
C GLY A 34 -1.03 -9.08 -7.55
N TYR A 35 -0.89 -8.51 -6.35
CA TYR A 35 -1.75 -7.45 -5.83
C TYR A 35 -1.00 -6.13 -5.65
N ARG A 36 -1.72 -5.02 -5.70
CA ARG A 36 -1.21 -3.67 -5.44
C ARG A 36 -1.91 -3.08 -4.23
N LEU A 37 -1.12 -2.61 -3.27
CA LEU A 37 -1.60 -1.84 -2.12
C LEU A 37 -1.50 -0.35 -2.46
N GLU A 38 -2.61 0.37 -2.38
CA GLU A 38 -2.72 1.79 -2.71
C GLU A 38 -3.35 2.55 -1.53
N LEU A 39 -3.04 3.84 -1.42
CA LEU A 39 -3.64 4.75 -0.45
C LEU A 39 -4.73 5.54 -1.17
N THR A 40 -5.99 5.24 -0.87
CA THR A 40 -7.15 5.83 -1.54
C THR A 40 -7.64 7.11 -0.88
N ASP A 41 -7.39 7.27 0.42
CA ASP A 41 -7.75 8.47 1.16
C ASP A 41 -6.73 8.75 2.27
N ASN A 42 -6.30 10.00 2.40
CA ASN A 42 -5.34 10.42 3.41
C ASN A 42 -5.66 11.83 3.91
N GLN A 43 -6.74 11.92 4.66
CA GLN A 43 -7.18 13.14 5.32
C GLN A 43 -7.05 13.02 6.85
N ALA A 44 -7.05 14.17 7.53
CA ALA A 44 -7.05 14.18 8.99
C ALA A 44 -8.30 13.44 9.51
N GLY A 45 -8.08 12.41 10.33
CA GLY A 45 -9.15 11.55 10.84
C GLY A 45 -9.63 10.46 9.87
N ARG A 46 -9.07 10.36 8.65
CA ARG A 46 -9.45 9.35 7.66
C ARG A 46 -8.26 8.92 6.81
N VAL A 47 -7.80 7.69 7.02
CA VAL A 47 -6.76 7.06 6.19
C VAL A 47 -7.33 5.75 5.68
N SER A 48 -7.44 5.60 4.36
CA SER A 48 -7.97 4.41 3.70
C SER A 48 -6.96 3.82 2.73
N PHE A 49 -6.77 2.50 2.81
CA PHE A 49 -5.93 1.73 1.89
C PHE A 49 -6.80 0.77 1.09
N CYS A 50 -6.43 0.52 -0.16
CA CYS A 50 -7.07 -0.46 -1.03
C CYS A 50 -6.04 -1.50 -1.45
N LEU A 51 -6.42 -2.78 -1.41
CA LEU A 51 -5.65 -3.87 -1.98
C LEU A 51 -6.40 -4.39 -3.19
N GLN A 52 -5.80 -4.29 -4.37
CA GLN A 52 -6.44 -4.68 -5.64
C GLN A 52 -5.55 -5.64 -6.42
N ALA A 53 -6.14 -6.61 -7.10
CA ALA A 53 -5.39 -7.46 -8.01
C ALA A 53 -4.78 -6.61 -9.14
N THR A 54 -3.49 -6.77 -9.37
CA THR A 54 -2.76 -6.13 -10.49
C THR A 54 -3.07 -6.83 -11.80
N ASP A 55 -3.45 -8.11 -11.71
CA ASP A 55 -4.00 -8.89 -12.82
C ASP A 55 -5.47 -8.49 -13.00
N SER A 56 -5.71 -7.51 -13.86
CA SER A 56 -7.05 -7.30 -14.41
C SER A 56 -7.34 -8.42 -15.40
N GLN A 57 -7.50 -9.66 -14.94
CA GLN A 57 -8.21 -10.65 -15.74
C GLN A 57 -9.65 -10.74 -15.22
N PRO A 58 -10.60 -10.01 -15.85
CA PRO A 58 -12.01 -10.22 -15.59
C PRO A 58 -12.38 -11.61 -16.10
N GLY A 59 -12.46 -12.58 -15.19
CA GLY A 59 -12.95 -13.93 -15.46
C GLY A 59 -11.86 -15.00 -15.44
N MET A 60 -11.90 -15.83 -14.40
CA MET A 60 -11.61 -17.25 -14.57
C MET A 60 -12.82 -18.03 -14.07
N PRO A 61 -13.62 -18.64 -14.96
CA PRO A 61 -14.30 -19.88 -14.64
C PRO A 61 -13.29 -21.01 -14.79
N GLY A 62 -13.09 -21.77 -13.71
CA GLY A 62 -12.43 -23.07 -13.70
C GLY A 62 -13.30 -24.04 -12.94
#